data_AF-A0A1M4NCM3-F1
#
_entry.id   AF-A0A1M4NCM3-F1
#
_cell.length_a   1.000
_cell.length_b   1.000
_cell.length_c   1.000
_cell.angle_alpha   90.00
_cell.angle_beta   90.00
_cell.angle_gamma   90.00
#
_symmetry.space_group_name_H-M   'P 1'
#
loop_
_entity.id
_entity.type
_entity.pdbx_description
1 polymer ?
#
loop_
_entity_poly.entity_id
_entity_poly.type
_entity_poly.pdbx_seq_one_letter_code
_entity_poly.pdbx_strand_id
1 'polypeptide(L)'
;MVNRKKIIELRQERGLTQYELAEVAGISVVTLNKIETSELARPFPTTLKKIATALGVAIEDLKEDNNEFQKDTYYQVNTAMKKRASVVNSIMEIDEFQFAYIWKQVEIFRRNLGSVFGISDSMLLEAALFAGLSWSRPGETTHKCNFSKVLGDLLALKNNEIEIKRVDIPLRSMEELENYSEVSGVYGICDRDGTLLRIGQTTNLAKRLKEHIIELEKEEYPAMKEYITSKDKFGENYYFSILTFEPNVGKGLSAFQAEVFRYYAETRLIIQEKTYLKGNSYKGKAIFTGDIYIPIHVQQEMIRYYYGIEL
;
A
#
# COMPACT_ATOMS: atom_id res chain seq x y z
N MET A 1 -18.00 -21.92 -20.20
CA MET A 1 -19.20 -22.44 -20.91
C MET A 1 -19.05 -22.09 -22.40
N VAL A 2 -19.88 -22.64 -23.29
CA VAL A 2 -19.72 -22.48 -24.76
C VAL A 2 -20.66 -21.40 -25.26
N ASN A 3 -20.16 -20.46 -26.07
CA ASN A 3 -20.96 -19.41 -26.67
C ASN A 3 -21.76 -19.96 -27.87
N ARG A 4 -22.92 -20.55 -27.56
CA ARG A 4 -23.78 -21.25 -28.53
C ARG A 4 -24.30 -20.32 -29.62
N LYS A 5 -24.69 -19.10 -29.22
CA LYS A 5 -25.19 -18.08 -30.15
C LYS A 5 -24.14 -17.79 -31.23
N LYS A 6 -22.87 -17.67 -30.83
CA LYS A 6 -21.76 -17.44 -31.74
C LYS A 6 -21.53 -18.60 -32.72
N ILE A 7 -21.69 -19.85 -32.27
CA ILE A 7 -21.60 -21.04 -33.14
C ILE A 7 -22.69 -21.01 -34.21
N ILE A 8 -23.94 -20.69 -33.83
CA ILE A 8 -25.08 -20.62 -34.75
C ILE A 8 -24.87 -19.51 -35.78
N GLU A 9 -24.46 -18.32 -35.34
CA GLU A 9 -24.18 -17.17 -36.20
C GLU A 9 -23.10 -17.50 -37.24
N LEU A 10 -21.94 -18.01 -36.79
CA LEU A 10 -20.82 -18.36 -37.67
C LEU A 10 -21.16 -19.47 -38.67
N ARG A 11 -22.01 -20.43 -38.28
CA ARG A 11 -22.51 -21.48 -39.16
C ARG A 11 -23.40 -20.90 -40.25
N GLN A 12 -24.33 -20.02 -39.88
CA GLN A 12 -25.25 -19.36 -40.81
C GLN A 12 -24.53 -18.40 -41.76
N GLU A 13 -23.57 -17.63 -41.27
CA GLU A 13 -22.72 -16.75 -42.09
C GLU A 13 -21.96 -17.51 -43.18
N ARG A 14 -21.64 -18.79 -42.93
CA ARG A 14 -20.97 -19.68 -43.89
C ARG A 14 -21.95 -20.47 -44.78
N GLY A 15 -23.25 -20.25 -44.62
CA GLY A 15 -24.28 -20.95 -45.39
C GLY A 15 -24.39 -22.45 -45.08
N LEU A 16 -23.86 -22.91 -43.94
CA LEU A 16 -23.82 -24.33 -43.59
C LEU A 16 -25.08 -24.77 -42.85
N THR A 17 -25.62 -25.94 -43.21
CA THR A 17 -26.59 -26.66 -42.39
C THR A 17 -25.91 -27.29 -41.17
N GLN A 18 -26.69 -27.70 -40.17
CA GLN A 18 -26.15 -28.46 -39.02
C GLN A 18 -25.51 -29.78 -39.47
N TYR A 19 -26.05 -30.41 -40.52
CA TYR A 19 -25.48 -31.63 -41.08
C TYR A 19 -24.08 -31.38 -41.65
N GLU A 20 -23.94 -30.37 -42.51
CA GLU A 20 -22.68 -30.03 -43.17
C GLU A 20 -21.62 -29.57 -42.17
N LEU A 21 -21.97 -28.75 -41.16
CA LEU A 21 -21.00 -28.36 -40.14
C LEU A 21 -20.53 -29.58 -39.31
N ALA A 22 -21.43 -30.50 -38.97
CA ALA A 22 -21.09 -31.69 -38.21
C ALA A 22 -20.17 -32.63 -39.03
N GLU A 23 -20.43 -32.75 -40.32
CA GLU A 23 -19.62 -33.52 -41.27
C GLU A 23 -18.20 -32.93 -41.38
N VAL A 24 -18.08 -31.63 -41.65
CA VAL A 24 -16.78 -30.93 -41.75
C VAL A 24 -16.01 -30.98 -40.43
N ALA A 25 -16.70 -30.89 -39.29
CA ALA A 25 -16.08 -30.99 -37.97
C ALA A 25 -15.75 -32.43 -37.55
N GLY A 26 -16.23 -33.46 -38.28
CA GLY A 26 -16.04 -34.86 -37.90
C GLY A 26 -16.66 -35.18 -36.53
N ILE A 27 -17.90 -34.74 -36.30
CA ILE A 27 -18.73 -35.03 -35.13
C ILE A 27 -20.13 -35.49 -35.59
N SER A 28 -20.91 -36.13 -34.70
CA SER A 28 -22.28 -36.49 -35.07
C SER A 28 -23.21 -35.28 -35.10
N VAL A 29 -24.15 -35.26 -36.05
CA VAL A 29 -25.17 -34.21 -36.18
C VAL A 29 -25.99 -34.07 -34.89
N VAL A 30 -26.26 -35.17 -34.20
CA VAL A 30 -26.91 -35.19 -32.88
C VAL A 30 -26.08 -34.44 -31.83
N THR A 31 -24.75 -34.59 -31.86
CA THR A 31 -23.85 -33.87 -30.95
C THR A 31 -23.88 -32.37 -31.24
N LEU A 32 -23.82 -31.97 -32.51
CA LEU A 32 -23.89 -30.55 -32.88
C LEU A 32 -25.25 -29.94 -32.51
N ASN A 33 -26.35 -30.65 -32.83
CA ASN A 33 -27.70 -30.20 -32.50
C ASN A 33 -27.86 -30.02 -30.98
N LYS A 34 -27.37 -30.96 -30.17
CA LYS A 34 -27.38 -30.83 -28.70
C LYS A 34 -26.58 -29.62 -28.21
N ILE A 35 -25.45 -29.31 -28.85
CA ILE A 35 -24.62 -28.14 -28.52
C ILE A 35 -25.35 -26.83 -28.86
N GLU A 36 -26.02 -26.77 -30.02
CA GLU A 36 -26.75 -25.56 -30.46
C GLU A 36 -28.07 -25.34 -29.71
N THR A 37 -28.75 -26.41 -29.26
CA THR A 37 -30.10 -26.32 -28.69
C THR A 37 -30.18 -26.40 -27.16
N SER A 38 -29.23 -27.04 -26.48
CA SER A 38 -29.34 -27.31 -25.05
C SER A 38 -28.50 -26.36 -24.20
N GLU A 39 -29.15 -25.64 -23.29
CA GLU A 39 -28.51 -24.74 -22.32
C GLU A 39 -27.56 -25.45 -21.33
N LEU A 40 -27.69 -26.78 -21.20
CA LEU A 40 -26.87 -27.61 -20.32
C LEU A 40 -25.76 -28.36 -21.08
N ALA A 41 -25.64 -28.18 -22.40
CA ALA A 41 -24.59 -28.82 -23.17
C ALA A 41 -23.21 -28.33 -22.73
N ARG A 42 -22.36 -29.28 -22.29
CA ARG A 42 -20.95 -29.08 -21.95
C ARG A 42 -20.10 -29.97 -22.87
N PRO A 43 -19.83 -29.56 -24.12
CA PRO A 43 -19.02 -30.37 -25.02
C PRO A 43 -17.60 -30.49 -24.50
N PHE A 44 -16.96 -31.63 -24.77
CA PHE A 44 -15.54 -31.79 -24.46
C PHE A 44 -14.70 -30.76 -25.24
N PRO A 45 -13.56 -30.30 -24.69
CA PRO A 45 -12.68 -29.35 -25.38
C PRO A 45 -12.25 -29.82 -26.77
N THR A 46 -12.09 -31.14 -26.96
CA THR A 46 -11.75 -31.77 -28.24
C THR A 46 -12.86 -31.62 -29.28
N THR A 47 -14.13 -31.74 -28.87
CA THR A 47 -15.31 -31.52 -29.73
C THR A 47 -15.43 -30.05 -30.10
N LEU A 48 -15.22 -29.13 -29.16
CA LEU A 48 -15.29 -27.69 -29.43
C LEU A 48 -14.16 -27.24 -30.38
N LYS A 49 -12.96 -27.80 -30.23
CA LYS A 49 -11.83 -27.55 -31.14
C LYS A 49 -12.16 -27.95 -32.58
N LYS A 50 -12.76 -29.13 -32.76
CA LYS A 50 -13.21 -29.61 -34.07
C LYS A 50 -14.20 -28.65 -34.74
N ILE A 51 -15.17 -28.14 -33.97
CA ILE A 51 -16.16 -27.16 -34.45
C ILE A 51 -15.46 -25.83 -34.82
N ALA A 52 -14.56 -25.35 -33.97
CA ALA A 52 -13.77 -24.13 -34.24
C ALA A 52 -12.95 -24.25 -35.52
N THR A 53 -12.28 -25.39 -35.72
CA THR A 53 -11.51 -25.66 -36.94
C THR A 53 -12.41 -25.71 -38.18
N ALA A 54 -13.58 -26.36 -38.11
CA ALA A 54 -14.55 -26.39 -39.21
C ALA A 54 -15.11 -25.01 -39.57
N LEU A 55 -15.25 -24.13 -38.56
CA LEU A 55 -15.65 -22.74 -38.75
C LEU A 55 -14.46 -21.81 -39.07
N GLY A 56 -13.21 -22.28 -39.02
CA GLY A 56 -12.04 -21.45 -39.27
C GLY A 56 -11.83 -20.31 -38.26
N VAL A 57 -12.23 -20.52 -36.99
CA VAL A 57 -12.06 -19.56 -35.89
C VAL A 57 -11.21 -20.16 -34.77
N ALA A 58 -10.73 -19.32 -33.84
CA ALA A 58 -10.04 -19.83 -32.66
C ALA A 58 -11.04 -20.47 -31.68
N ILE A 59 -10.59 -21.42 -30.87
CA ILE A 59 -11.48 -22.07 -29.88
C ILE A 59 -11.90 -21.08 -28.78
N GLU A 60 -11.10 -20.05 -28.55
CA GLU A 60 -11.37 -18.92 -27.67
C GLU A 60 -12.63 -18.15 -28.09
N ASP A 61 -12.84 -17.96 -29.41
CA ASP A 61 -13.99 -17.24 -29.97
C ASP A 61 -15.34 -17.94 -29.71
N LEU A 62 -15.30 -19.24 -29.39
CA LEU A 62 -16.47 -20.08 -29.12
C LEU A 62 -16.72 -20.31 -27.62
N LYS A 63 -15.90 -19.73 -26.73
CA LYS A 63 -16.12 -19.78 -25.28
C LYS A 63 -16.97 -18.58 -24.85
N GLU A 64 -17.82 -18.78 -23.84
CA GLU A 64 -18.45 -17.65 -23.15
C GLU A 64 -17.37 -16.89 -22.37
N ASP A 65 -17.24 -15.60 -22.64
CA ASP A 65 -16.47 -14.69 -21.80
C ASP A 65 -17.22 -14.42 -20.49
N ASN A 66 -17.11 -15.37 -19.56
CA ASN A 66 -17.37 -15.12 -18.14
C ASN A 66 -16.07 -14.70 -17.45
N ASN A 67 -15.39 -13.68 -17.98
CA ASN A 67 -13.94 -13.53 -17.79
C ASN A 67 -13.44 -12.13 -17.37
N GLU A 68 -14.27 -11.30 -16.75
CA GLU A 68 -13.77 -10.09 -16.09
C GLU A 68 -13.64 -10.25 -14.57
N PHE A 69 -14.64 -10.82 -13.88
CA PHE A 69 -14.64 -10.82 -12.41
C PHE A 69 -13.78 -11.90 -11.74
N GLN A 70 -13.54 -13.04 -12.41
CA GLN A 70 -12.91 -14.21 -11.75
C GLN A 70 -11.38 -14.21 -11.86
N LYS A 71 -10.84 -13.57 -12.91
CA LYS A 71 -9.40 -13.49 -13.18
C LYS A 71 -8.72 -12.60 -12.15
N ASP A 72 -9.37 -11.52 -11.74
CA ASP A 72 -8.82 -10.56 -10.80
C ASP A 72 -8.81 -11.12 -9.38
N THR A 73 -9.91 -11.69 -8.88
CA THR A 73 -9.92 -12.32 -7.55
C THR A 73 -8.98 -13.54 -7.48
N TYR A 74 -8.95 -14.40 -8.50
CA TYR A 74 -8.04 -15.56 -8.50
C TYR A 74 -6.58 -15.12 -8.61
N TYR A 75 -6.25 -14.12 -9.43
CA TYR A 75 -4.91 -13.57 -9.53
C TYR A 75 -4.50 -12.84 -8.25
N GLN A 76 -5.40 -12.08 -7.63
CA GLN A 76 -5.18 -11.42 -6.34
C GLN A 76 -4.97 -12.44 -5.23
N VAL A 77 -5.83 -13.45 -5.12
CA VAL A 77 -5.69 -14.53 -4.13
C VAL A 77 -4.40 -15.31 -4.35
N ASN A 78 -4.07 -15.65 -5.60
CA ASN A 78 -2.85 -16.39 -5.92
C ASN A 78 -1.59 -15.52 -5.71
N THR A 79 -1.68 -14.22 -5.93
CA THR A 79 -0.60 -13.25 -5.64
C THR A 79 -0.41 -13.06 -4.14
N ALA A 80 -1.51 -12.93 -3.38
CA ALA A 80 -1.50 -12.86 -1.93
C ALA A 80 -0.98 -14.17 -1.31
N MET A 81 -1.39 -15.32 -1.85
CA MET A 81 -0.87 -16.63 -1.48
C MET A 81 0.62 -16.76 -1.79
N LYS A 82 1.10 -16.30 -2.95
CA LYS A 82 2.54 -16.27 -3.27
C LYS A 82 3.33 -15.35 -2.35
N LYS A 83 2.78 -14.18 -2.00
CA LYS A 83 3.41 -13.25 -1.04
C LYS A 83 3.45 -13.84 0.37
N ARG A 84 2.35 -14.42 0.84
CA ARG A 84 2.31 -15.14 2.12
C ARG A 84 3.23 -16.35 2.09
N ALA A 85 3.31 -17.10 1.00
CA ALA A 85 4.26 -18.19 0.83
C ALA A 85 5.70 -17.68 0.81
N SER A 86 5.99 -16.49 0.28
CA SER A 86 7.31 -15.86 0.38
C SER A 86 7.65 -15.45 1.80
N VAL A 87 6.71 -14.82 2.52
CA VAL A 87 6.88 -14.47 3.95
C VAL A 87 7.05 -15.72 4.79
N VAL A 88 6.22 -16.75 4.55
CA VAL A 88 6.31 -18.06 5.19
C VAL A 88 7.62 -18.74 4.81
N ASN A 89 8.09 -18.68 3.56
CA ASN A 89 9.39 -19.23 3.17
C ASN A 89 10.54 -18.50 3.86
N SER A 90 10.50 -17.16 3.94
CA SER A 90 11.49 -16.40 4.72
C SER A 90 11.42 -16.73 6.21
N ILE A 91 10.22 -16.95 6.77
CA ILE A 91 10.03 -17.43 8.16
C ILE A 91 10.47 -18.90 8.32
N MET A 92 10.35 -19.74 7.28
CA MET A 92 10.79 -21.13 7.30
C MET A 92 12.28 -21.28 7.02
N GLU A 93 12.93 -20.26 6.46
CA GLU A 93 14.40 -20.11 6.40
C GLU A 93 14.99 -19.58 7.72
N ILE A 94 14.15 -19.12 8.65
CA ILE A 94 14.53 -18.80 10.03
C ILE A 94 14.62 -20.11 10.81
N ASP A 95 15.85 -20.63 10.98
CA ASP A 95 16.16 -21.70 11.91
C ASP A 95 15.89 -21.32 13.39
N GLU A 96 15.94 -22.29 14.30
CA GLU A 96 15.63 -22.09 15.72
C GLU A 96 16.53 -21.04 16.40
N PHE A 97 17.80 -20.94 15.99
CA PHE A 97 18.74 -19.97 16.52
C PHE A 97 18.41 -18.55 16.04
N GLN A 98 18.04 -18.42 14.78
CA GLN A 98 17.51 -17.20 14.16
C GLN A 98 16.30 -16.67 14.92
N PHE A 99 15.33 -17.55 15.14
CA PHE A 99 14.10 -17.21 15.83
C PHE A 99 14.38 -16.80 17.28
N ALA A 100 15.25 -17.51 17.99
CA ALA A 100 15.64 -17.17 19.36
C ALA A 100 16.26 -15.76 19.44
N TYR A 101 17.06 -15.36 18.45
CA TYR A 101 17.63 -14.01 18.40
C TYR A 101 16.56 -12.93 18.15
N ILE A 102 15.68 -13.13 17.17
CA ILE A 102 14.55 -12.24 16.89
C ILE A 102 13.69 -12.11 18.14
N TRP A 103 13.38 -13.24 18.78
CA TRP A 103 12.58 -13.27 19.99
C TRP A 103 13.24 -12.51 21.14
N LYS A 104 14.56 -12.67 21.33
CA LYS A 104 15.31 -11.90 22.33
C LYS A 104 15.23 -10.39 22.09
N GLN A 105 15.26 -9.95 20.83
CA GLN A 105 15.05 -8.54 20.48
C GLN A 105 13.61 -8.12 20.77
N VAL A 106 12.62 -8.94 20.41
CA VAL A 106 11.20 -8.71 20.74
C VAL A 106 11.00 -8.61 22.26
N GLU A 107 11.70 -9.39 23.08
CA GLU A 107 11.63 -9.28 24.55
C GLU A 107 12.20 -7.95 25.06
N ILE A 108 13.31 -7.48 24.48
CA ILE A 108 13.88 -6.16 24.79
C ILE A 108 12.88 -5.06 24.40
N PHE A 109 12.29 -5.16 23.21
CA PHE A 109 11.28 -4.22 22.73
C PHE A 109 9.99 -4.30 23.55
N ARG A 110 9.57 -5.47 24.02
CA ARG A 110 8.40 -5.63 24.89
C ARG A 110 8.59 -4.83 26.17
N ARG A 111 9.77 -4.94 26.79
CA ARG A 111 10.09 -4.20 28.03
C ARG A 111 10.12 -2.70 27.81
N ASN A 112 10.69 -2.26 26.68
CA ASN A 112 10.90 -0.83 26.41
C ASN A 112 9.68 -0.16 25.76
N LEU A 113 8.93 -0.83 24.89
CA LEU A 113 7.86 -0.24 24.08
C LEU A 113 6.49 -0.78 24.46
N GLY A 114 6.37 -2.08 24.70
CA GLY A 114 5.09 -2.75 24.98
C GLY A 114 4.39 -2.19 26.22
N SER A 115 5.14 -1.93 27.29
CA SER A 115 4.62 -1.32 28.53
C SER A 115 4.25 0.15 28.40
N VAL A 116 4.82 0.86 27.43
CA VAL A 116 4.68 2.32 27.27
C VAL A 116 3.57 2.67 26.29
N PHE A 117 3.48 1.94 25.19
CA PHE A 117 2.53 2.19 24.11
C PHE A 117 1.41 1.14 24.05
N GLY A 118 1.38 0.15 24.96
CA GLY A 118 0.36 -0.90 24.96
C GLY A 118 0.44 -1.87 23.77
N ILE A 119 1.65 -2.11 23.24
CA ILE A 119 1.86 -2.85 21.98
C ILE A 119 1.93 -4.36 22.24
N SER A 120 1.23 -5.15 21.42
CA SER A 120 1.27 -6.61 21.49
C SER A 120 2.58 -7.19 20.96
N ASP A 121 2.93 -8.39 21.44
CA ASP A 121 4.11 -9.13 20.97
C ASP A 121 4.04 -9.45 19.47
N SER A 122 2.85 -9.75 18.96
CA SER A 122 2.63 -10.00 17.54
C SER A 122 3.00 -8.80 16.68
N MET A 123 2.73 -7.59 17.18
CA MET A 123 3.04 -6.36 16.49
C MET A 123 4.53 -6.03 16.52
N LEU A 124 5.19 -6.28 17.65
CA LEU A 124 6.65 -6.14 17.77
C LEU A 124 7.38 -7.14 16.86
N LEU A 125 6.89 -8.37 16.78
CA LEU A 125 7.43 -9.41 15.89
C LEU A 125 7.24 -9.03 14.42
N GLU A 126 6.07 -8.53 14.04
CA GLU A 126 5.81 -8.10 12.66
C GLU A 126 6.67 -6.91 12.25
N ALA A 127 6.83 -5.92 13.13
CA ALA A 127 7.76 -4.81 12.90
C ALA A 127 9.21 -5.31 12.75
N ALA A 128 9.60 -6.33 13.52
CA ALA A 128 10.92 -6.93 13.40
C ALA A 128 11.15 -7.58 12.04
N LEU A 129 10.17 -8.33 11.56
CA LEU A 129 10.22 -8.96 10.24
C LEU A 129 10.29 -7.92 9.11
N PHE A 130 9.42 -6.90 9.13
CA PHE A 130 9.41 -5.86 8.10
C PHE A 130 10.67 -5.00 8.09
N ALA A 131 11.19 -4.64 9.27
CA ALA A 131 12.42 -3.86 9.38
C ALA A 131 13.68 -4.62 8.93
N GLY A 132 13.52 -5.89 8.53
CA GLY A 132 14.63 -6.75 8.15
C GLY A 132 15.55 -6.99 9.33
N LEU A 133 15.02 -7.11 10.56
CA LEU A 133 15.81 -7.54 11.71
C LEU A 133 16.28 -8.98 11.45
N SER A 134 17.44 -9.09 10.81
CA SER A 134 18.11 -10.34 10.54
C SER A 134 19.63 -10.11 10.64
N TRP A 135 20.30 -11.02 11.36
CA TRP A 135 21.74 -11.35 11.20
C TRP A 135 22.79 -10.30 11.55
N SER A 136 22.48 -9.36 12.43
CA SER A 136 23.51 -8.52 13.02
C SER A 136 24.36 -9.39 13.95
N ARG A 137 25.52 -9.84 13.46
CA ARG A 137 26.57 -10.52 14.23
C ARG A 137 26.76 -9.80 15.58
N PRO A 138 27.21 -10.50 16.64
CA PRO A 138 27.49 -9.89 17.93
C PRO A 138 28.23 -8.54 17.77
N GLY A 139 27.59 -7.43 18.11
CA GLY A 139 28.15 -6.08 17.99
C GLY A 139 27.33 -5.07 17.18
N GLU A 140 26.40 -5.48 16.33
CA GLU A 140 25.50 -4.55 15.64
C GLU A 140 24.16 -4.40 16.40
N THR A 141 24.21 -3.65 17.49
CA THR A 141 23.03 -3.36 18.31
C THR A 141 22.29 -2.15 17.75
N THR A 142 21.02 -2.34 17.35
CA THR A 142 19.91 -1.35 17.23
C THR A 142 20.08 -0.10 16.34
N HIS A 143 21.25 0.48 16.17
CA HIS A 143 21.46 1.77 15.49
C HIS A 143 21.38 1.72 13.95
N LYS A 144 21.42 0.52 13.34
CA LYS A 144 21.32 0.35 11.88
C LYS A 144 19.97 -0.19 11.40
N CYS A 145 19.06 -0.52 12.31
CA CYS A 145 17.77 -1.09 11.93
C CYS A 145 16.70 -0.01 11.86
N ASN A 146 15.88 -0.03 10.80
CA ASN A 146 14.74 0.88 10.61
C ASN A 146 13.52 0.49 11.48
N PHE A 147 13.75 -0.21 12.60
CA PHE A 147 12.69 -0.75 13.44
C PHE A 147 11.79 0.34 14.00
N SER A 148 12.34 1.46 14.50
CA SER A 148 11.54 2.56 15.06
C SER A 148 10.54 3.11 14.04
N LYS A 149 11.02 3.29 12.80
CA LYS A 149 10.24 3.76 11.65
C LYS A 149 9.13 2.79 11.29
N VAL A 150 9.51 1.53 11.03
CA VAL A 150 8.56 0.47 10.66
C VAL A 150 7.51 0.27 11.74
N LEU A 151 7.90 0.25 13.02
CA LEU A 151 6.96 0.09 14.11
C LEU A 151 5.99 1.28 14.20
N GLY A 152 6.49 2.52 14.13
CA GLY A 152 5.65 3.72 14.14
C GLY A 152 4.61 3.70 13.02
N ASP A 153 5.06 3.40 11.81
CA ASP A 153 4.20 3.30 10.64
C ASP A 153 3.17 2.18 10.76
N LEU A 154 3.56 0.98 11.23
CA LEU A 154 2.62 -0.12 11.47
C LEU A 154 1.59 0.22 12.54
N LEU A 155 1.98 0.90 13.61
CA LEU A 155 1.06 1.36 14.67
C LEU A 155 -0.03 2.25 14.07
N ALA A 156 0.36 3.19 13.22
CA ALA A 156 -0.58 4.08 12.54
C ALA A 156 -1.43 3.32 11.50
N LEU A 157 -0.83 2.53 10.61
CA LEU A 157 -1.55 1.77 9.57
C LEU A 157 -2.57 0.78 10.15
N LYS A 158 -2.31 0.24 11.35
CA LYS A 158 -3.23 -0.66 12.06
C LYS A 158 -4.23 0.04 12.97
N ASN A 159 -4.32 1.37 12.89
CA ASN A 159 -5.25 2.18 13.68
C ASN A 159 -5.07 1.98 15.20
N ASN A 160 -3.84 1.79 15.68
CA ASN A 160 -3.57 1.81 17.13
C ASN A 160 -3.74 3.23 17.66
N GLU A 161 -4.31 3.35 18.86
CA GLU A 161 -4.57 4.63 19.52
C GLU A 161 -3.42 4.97 20.47
N ILE A 162 -2.49 5.79 19.99
CA ILE A 162 -1.49 6.46 20.83
C ILE A 162 -1.84 7.94 20.82
N GLU A 163 -1.90 8.55 22.00
CA GLU A 163 -2.27 9.96 22.14
C GLU A 163 -1.26 10.86 21.42
N ILE A 164 -1.76 11.71 20.52
CA ILE A 164 -0.98 12.77 19.86
C ILE A 164 -1.42 14.11 20.45
N LYS A 165 -0.53 14.75 21.22
CA LYS A 165 -0.79 16.07 21.78
C LYS A 165 -0.63 17.15 20.70
N ARG A 166 -1.73 17.43 20.01
CA ARG A 166 -1.78 18.42 18.92
C ARG A 166 -1.62 19.86 19.45
N VAL A 167 -0.84 20.68 18.73
CA VAL A 167 -0.56 22.08 19.10
C VAL A 167 -0.91 23.10 18.01
N ASP A 168 -0.86 22.71 16.73
CA ASP A 168 -1.20 23.53 15.55
C ASP A 168 -0.64 24.97 15.58
N ILE A 169 0.67 25.10 15.76
CA ILE A 169 1.32 26.42 15.85
C ILE A 169 1.67 26.89 14.42
N PRO A 170 1.04 27.96 13.89
CA PRO A 170 1.36 28.48 12.57
C PRO A 170 2.69 29.25 12.58
N LEU A 171 3.49 29.06 11.54
CA LEU A 171 4.77 29.75 11.30
C LEU A 171 4.73 30.40 9.92
N ARG A 172 4.82 31.73 9.87
CA ARG A 172 4.64 32.56 8.67
C ARG A 172 5.87 33.40 8.34
N SER A 173 6.91 33.36 9.16
CA SER A 173 8.12 34.17 8.99
C SER A 173 9.38 33.38 9.29
N MET A 174 10.51 33.81 8.74
CA MET A 174 11.82 33.20 9.01
C MET A 174 12.23 33.30 10.49
N GLU A 175 11.87 34.41 11.15
CA GLU A 175 12.12 34.62 12.58
C GLU A 175 11.39 33.59 13.44
N GLU A 176 10.12 33.31 13.14
CA GLU A 176 9.36 32.26 13.83
C GLU A 176 9.98 30.88 13.62
N LEU A 177 10.49 30.56 12.42
CA LEU A 177 11.15 29.28 12.16
C LEU A 177 12.40 29.09 13.04
N GLU A 178 13.17 30.15 13.27
CA GLU A 178 14.44 30.08 14.02
C GLU A 178 14.25 29.72 15.49
N ASN A 179 13.09 30.04 16.07
CA ASN A 179 12.73 29.67 17.43
C ASN A 179 12.62 28.15 17.65
N TYR A 180 12.58 27.36 16.57
CA TYR A 180 12.43 25.90 16.61
C TYR A 180 13.66 25.15 16.06
N SER A 181 14.85 25.75 16.19
CA SER A 181 16.10 25.04 15.90
C SER A 181 16.32 23.91 16.89
N GLU A 182 16.78 22.75 16.40
CA GLU A 182 16.99 21.54 17.21
C GLU A 182 15.71 21.00 17.88
N VAL A 183 14.53 21.41 17.40
CA VAL A 183 13.24 20.88 17.86
C VAL A 183 12.76 19.81 16.89
N SER A 184 12.51 18.62 17.42
CA SER A 184 11.89 17.50 16.69
C SER A 184 10.35 17.60 16.73
N GLY A 185 9.69 17.16 15.65
CA GLY A 185 8.23 17.08 15.64
C GLY A 185 7.64 16.73 14.28
N VAL A 186 6.32 16.83 14.21
CA VAL A 186 5.53 16.69 12.99
C VAL A 186 5.01 18.05 12.59
N TYR A 187 5.14 18.38 11.31
CA TYR A 187 4.70 19.65 10.73
C TYR A 187 3.79 19.42 9.54
N GLY A 188 3.05 20.47 9.21
CA GLY A 188 2.18 20.60 8.07
C GLY A 188 2.62 21.74 7.16
N ILE A 189 2.39 21.59 5.85
CA ILE A 189 2.40 22.67 4.87
C ILE A 189 0.94 23.02 4.60
N CYS A 190 0.59 24.29 4.85
CA CYS A 190 -0.77 24.79 4.68
C CYS A 190 -0.82 25.82 3.55
N ASP A 191 -1.92 25.87 2.81
CA ASP A 191 -2.22 27.00 1.93
C ASP A 191 -2.61 28.26 2.73
N ARG A 192 -2.88 29.36 2.03
CA ARG A 192 -3.33 30.63 2.61
C ARG A 192 -4.61 30.49 3.44
N ASP A 193 -5.52 29.61 3.04
CA ASP A 193 -6.84 29.42 3.65
C ASP A 193 -6.77 28.50 4.88
N GLY A 194 -5.60 27.93 5.16
CA GLY A 194 -5.35 27.04 6.28
C GLY A 194 -5.64 25.57 5.97
N THR A 195 -5.86 25.23 4.70
CA THR A 195 -5.97 23.84 4.26
C THR A 195 -4.63 23.15 4.43
N LEU A 196 -4.61 22.07 5.20
CA LEU A 196 -3.42 21.23 5.35
C LEU A 196 -3.22 20.41 4.06
N LEU A 197 -2.10 20.65 3.38
CA LEU A 197 -1.78 20.08 2.07
C LEU A 197 -0.87 18.87 2.18
N ARG A 198 0.15 18.98 3.03
CA ARG A 198 1.19 17.95 3.21
C ARG A 198 1.61 17.90 4.66
N ILE A 199 1.88 16.71 5.16
CA ILE A 199 2.43 16.46 6.49
C ILE A 199 3.78 15.79 6.35
N GLY A 200 4.70 16.13 7.24
CA GLY A 200 5.99 15.46 7.37
C GLY A 200 6.50 15.53 8.80
N GLN A 201 7.54 14.75 9.10
CA GLN A 201 8.28 14.83 10.35
C GLN A 201 9.74 15.20 10.16
N THR A 202 10.38 15.62 11.26
CA THR A 202 11.82 15.93 11.28
C THR A 202 12.36 15.90 12.71
N THR A 203 13.67 15.69 12.83
CA THR A 203 14.44 15.90 14.07
C THR A 203 14.88 17.35 14.27
N ASN A 204 14.75 18.20 13.24
CA ASN A 204 15.04 19.62 13.32
C ASN A 204 14.04 20.39 12.43
N LEU A 205 13.07 21.03 13.07
CA LEU A 205 12.00 21.80 12.44
C LEU A 205 12.55 22.99 11.66
N ALA A 206 13.33 23.86 12.29
CA ALA A 206 13.85 25.05 11.63
C ALA A 206 14.60 24.73 10.33
N LYS A 207 15.49 23.73 10.39
CA LYS A 207 16.27 23.29 9.22
C LYS A 207 15.35 22.74 8.13
N ARG A 208 14.47 21.79 8.46
CA ARG A 208 13.64 21.11 7.46
C ARG A 208 12.63 22.05 6.80
N LEU A 209 12.04 22.97 7.56
CA LEU A 209 11.09 23.94 7.02
C LEU A 209 11.77 24.94 6.08
N LYS A 210 13.01 25.37 6.39
CA LYS A 210 13.82 26.18 5.46
C LYS A 210 14.15 25.42 4.17
N GLU A 211 14.45 24.12 4.25
CA GLU A 211 14.64 23.26 3.07
C GLU A 211 13.37 23.20 2.21
N HIS A 212 12.19 23.03 2.82
CA HIS A 212 10.92 23.02 2.09
C HIS A 212 10.64 24.30 1.31
N ILE A 213 11.00 25.48 1.85
CA ILE A 213 10.85 26.74 1.13
C ILE A 213 11.62 26.67 -0.20
N ILE A 214 12.89 26.25 -0.14
CA ILE A 214 13.75 26.14 -1.32
C ILE A 214 13.22 25.07 -2.30
N GLU A 215 12.77 23.93 -1.80
CA GLU A 215 12.24 22.83 -2.61
C GLU A 215 10.91 23.20 -3.30
N LEU A 216 10.05 23.97 -2.62
CA LEU A 216 8.78 24.47 -3.18
C LEU A 216 9.03 25.56 -4.24
N GLU A 217 9.97 26.47 -4.01
CA GLU A 217 10.39 27.48 -5.01
C GLU A 217 10.90 26.83 -6.30
N LYS A 218 11.61 25.70 -6.17
CA LYS A 218 12.11 24.90 -7.30
C LYS A 218 11.10 23.90 -7.86
N GLU A 219 9.90 23.85 -7.28
CA GLU A 219 8.84 22.91 -7.64
C GLU A 219 9.28 21.42 -7.62
N GLU A 220 10.12 21.05 -6.65
CA GLU A 220 10.65 19.68 -6.50
C GLU A 220 9.61 18.67 -5.99
N TYR A 221 8.41 19.15 -5.61
CA TYR A 221 7.27 18.34 -5.20
C TYR A 221 6.20 18.30 -6.30
N PRO A 222 6.17 17.28 -7.19
CA PRO A 222 5.20 17.22 -8.28
C PRO A 222 3.75 17.28 -7.81
N ALA A 223 3.42 16.63 -6.69
CA ALA A 223 2.08 16.63 -6.10
C ALA A 223 1.67 17.97 -5.47
N MET A 224 2.64 18.84 -5.16
CA MET A 224 2.33 20.15 -4.57
C MET A 224 2.05 21.23 -5.62
N LYS A 225 2.42 21.00 -6.89
CA LYS A 225 2.34 22.01 -7.96
C LYS A 225 0.93 22.52 -8.24
N GLU A 226 -0.09 21.72 -7.92
CA GLU A 226 -1.50 22.13 -8.07
C GLU A 226 -1.96 23.06 -6.93
N TYR A 227 -1.22 23.12 -5.81
CA TYR A 227 -1.56 23.92 -4.62
C TYR A 227 -0.60 25.09 -4.39
N ILE A 228 0.69 24.88 -4.62
CA ILE A 228 1.78 25.85 -4.41
C ILE A 228 2.70 25.79 -5.61
N THR A 229 2.93 26.95 -6.22
CA THR A 229 3.77 27.15 -7.41
C THR A 229 5.03 27.92 -7.04
N SER A 230 6.00 27.96 -7.96
CA SER A 230 7.22 28.78 -7.81
C SER A 230 6.98 30.29 -7.62
N LYS A 231 5.75 30.78 -7.86
CA LYS A 231 5.38 32.19 -7.66
C LYS A 231 4.82 32.48 -6.27
N ASP A 232 4.43 31.45 -5.55
CA ASP A 232 3.83 31.57 -4.22
C ASP A 232 4.91 31.82 -3.18
N LYS A 233 4.65 32.77 -2.28
CA LYS A 233 5.60 33.18 -1.25
C LYS A 233 5.26 32.60 0.11
N PHE A 234 6.27 32.09 0.80
CA PHE A 234 6.16 31.70 2.20
C PHE A 234 5.69 32.90 3.05
N GLY A 235 4.73 32.66 3.94
CA GLY A 235 4.11 33.66 4.82
C GLY A 235 2.90 34.37 4.22
N GLU A 236 2.84 34.47 2.87
CA GLU A 236 1.75 35.13 2.15
C GLU A 236 0.76 34.11 1.53
N ASN A 237 1.28 33.20 0.70
CA ASN A 237 0.50 32.23 -0.07
C ASN A 237 0.41 30.86 0.61
N TYR A 238 1.44 30.50 1.36
CA TYR A 238 1.50 29.26 2.13
C TYR A 238 2.29 29.48 3.41
N TYR A 239 2.06 28.62 4.40
CA TYR A 239 2.76 28.68 5.68
C TYR A 239 2.94 27.28 6.26
N PHE A 240 3.73 27.16 7.32
CA PHE A 240 3.91 25.89 8.01
C PHE A 240 3.13 25.85 9.31
N SER A 241 2.68 24.68 9.74
CA SER A 241 2.08 24.48 11.06
C SER A 241 2.83 23.38 11.81
N ILE A 242 3.28 23.64 13.04
CA ILE A 242 3.76 22.56 13.91
C ILE A 242 2.52 21.84 14.43
N LEU A 243 2.33 20.59 14.04
CA LEU A 243 1.16 19.81 14.40
C LEU A 243 1.32 19.18 15.78
N THR A 244 2.51 18.64 16.06
CA THR A 244 2.88 18.09 17.37
C THR A 244 4.38 18.13 17.55
N PHE A 245 4.83 18.27 18.80
CA PHE A 245 6.22 18.07 19.16
C PHE A 245 6.51 16.59 19.42
N GLU A 246 7.75 16.20 19.17
CA GLU A 246 8.25 14.93 19.71
C GLU A 246 8.32 15.04 21.25
N PRO A 247 7.86 14.03 22.01
CA PRO A 247 7.94 14.06 23.46
C PRO A 247 9.40 14.14 23.93
N ASN A 248 9.67 14.99 24.91
CA ASN A 248 11.02 15.24 25.41
C ASN A 248 11.70 13.96 25.92
N VAL A 249 12.88 13.67 25.37
CA VAL A 249 13.76 12.61 25.84
C VAL A 249 14.19 12.91 27.29
N GLY A 250 13.94 11.98 28.22
CA GLY A 250 14.27 12.13 29.64
C GLY A 250 13.15 12.70 30.53
N LYS A 251 11.98 13.05 29.97
CA LYS A 251 10.72 13.26 30.72
C LYS A 251 9.68 12.21 30.34
N GLY A 252 10.04 10.94 30.52
CA GLY A 252 9.13 9.79 30.37
C GLY A 252 9.40 8.89 29.16
N LEU A 253 10.03 9.39 28.09
CA LEU A 253 10.44 8.59 26.93
C LEU A 253 11.97 8.64 26.70
N SER A 254 12.51 7.52 26.20
CA SER A 254 13.85 7.35 25.63
C SER A 254 13.89 7.86 24.19
N ALA A 255 15.07 8.15 23.66
CA ALA A 255 15.25 8.59 22.28
C ALA A 255 14.63 7.62 21.26
N PHE A 256 14.72 6.32 21.55
CA PHE A 256 14.12 5.26 20.74
C PHE A 256 12.58 5.30 20.73
N GLN A 257 11.95 5.50 21.90
CA GLN A 257 10.50 5.64 21.99
C GLN A 257 10.01 6.94 21.33
N ALA A 258 10.76 8.03 21.49
CA ALA A 258 10.45 9.32 20.87
C ALA A 258 10.46 9.20 19.33
N GLU A 259 11.45 8.50 18.79
CA GLU A 259 11.52 8.21 17.36
C GLU A 259 10.32 7.38 16.85
N VAL A 260 9.94 6.31 17.55
CA VAL A 260 8.74 5.52 17.22
C VAL A 260 7.49 6.41 17.19
N PHE A 261 7.32 7.25 18.21
CA PHE A 261 6.21 8.19 18.28
C PHE A 261 6.19 9.14 17.08
N ARG A 262 7.34 9.67 16.67
CA ARG A 262 7.42 10.65 15.58
C ARG A 262 6.95 10.06 14.25
N TYR A 263 7.36 8.85 13.90
CA TYR A 263 6.87 8.15 12.71
C TYR A 263 5.40 7.76 12.81
N TYR A 264 4.97 7.27 13.98
CA TYR A 264 3.56 7.02 14.25
C TYR A 264 2.71 8.27 14.02
N ALA A 265 3.10 9.41 14.60
CA ALA A 265 2.34 10.65 14.56
C ALA A 265 2.26 11.21 13.13
N GLU A 266 3.34 11.15 12.35
CA GLU A 266 3.34 11.52 10.93
C GLU A 266 2.30 10.71 10.16
N THR A 267 2.43 9.38 10.16
CA THR A 267 1.56 8.48 9.39
C THR A 267 0.10 8.58 9.87
N ARG A 268 -0.13 8.67 11.18
CA ARG A 268 -1.47 8.81 11.77
C ARG A 268 -2.14 10.10 11.32
N LEU A 269 -1.43 11.22 11.36
CA LEU A 269 -1.96 12.53 10.95
C LEU A 269 -2.17 12.60 9.43
N ILE A 270 -1.29 12.00 8.61
CA ILE A 270 -1.50 11.89 7.15
C ILE A 270 -2.84 11.22 6.85
N ILE A 271 -3.16 10.12 7.53
CA ILE A 271 -4.42 9.38 7.36
C ILE A 271 -5.61 10.23 7.84
N GLN A 272 -5.54 10.81 9.04
CA GLN A 272 -6.64 11.57 9.64
C GLN A 272 -6.97 12.84 8.83
N GLU A 273 -5.96 13.59 8.42
CA GLU A 273 -6.07 14.85 7.69
C GLU A 273 -6.22 14.67 6.18
N LYS A 274 -6.15 13.40 5.73
CA LYS A 274 -6.30 12.98 4.33
C LYS A 274 -5.34 13.69 3.38
N THR A 275 -4.15 14.05 3.87
CA THR A 275 -3.13 14.68 3.00
C THR A 275 -2.58 13.70 1.98
N TYR A 276 -2.83 12.39 2.13
CA TYR A 276 -2.55 11.37 1.12
C TYR A 276 -3.34 11.55 -0.18
N LEU A 277 -4.45 12.30 -0.15
CA LEU A 277 -5.20 12.72 -1.34
C LEU A 277 -4.70 14.05 -1.93
N LYS A 278 -3.69 14.64 -1.31
CA LYS A 278 -3.13 15.97 -1.64
C LYS A 278 -1.62 15.85 -1.82
N GLY A 279 -0.85 16.61 -1.04
CA GLY A 279 0.60 16.71 -1.11
C GLY A 279 1.38 15.51 -0.59
N ASN A 280 0.78 14.59 0.17
CA ASN A 280 1.37 13.28 0.48
C ASN A 280 1.00 12.25 -0.61
N SER A 281 1.33 12.56 -1.86
CA SER A 281 1.12 11.66 -2.98
C SER A 281 2.30 11.71 -3.95
N TYR A 282 2.43 10.67 -4.78
CA TYR A 282 3.41 10.65 -5.87
C TYR A 282 2.82 10.00 -7.11
N LYS A 283 2.84 10.73 -8.24
CA LYS A 283 2.22 10.31 -9.50
C LYS A 283 0.76 9.87 -9.32
N GLY A 284 -0.01 10.62 -8.53
CA GLY A 284 -1.42 10.36 -8.24
C GLY A 284 -1.67 9.19 -7.27
N LYS A 285 -0.63 8.55 -6.74
CA LYS A 285 -0.78 7.47 -5.75
C LYS A 285 -0.63 8.03 -4.34
N ALA A 286 -1.57 7.66 -3.47
CA ALA A 286 -1.53 7.98 -2.05
C ALA A 286 -0.25 7.45 -1.40
N ILE A 287 0.38 8.29 -0.57
CA ILE A 287 1.52 7.92 0.26
C ILE A 287 1.12 8.12 1.73
N PHE A 288 1.03 7.01 2.46
CA PHE A 288 0.77 7.03 3.91
C PHE A 288 2.05 7.10 4.71
N THR A 289 3.06 6.34 4.27
CA THR A 289 4.36 6.27 4.93
C THR A 289 5.47 6.62 3.93
N GLY A 290 6.55 7.22 4.43
CA GLY A 290 7.79 7.39 3.67
C GLY A 290 8.66 6.12 3.63
N ASP A 291 8.08 4.94 3.90
CA ASP A 291 8.83 3.72 4.13
C ASP A 291 8.85 2.76 2.94
N ILE A 292 10.06 2.28 2.62
CA ILE A 292 10.30 1.25 1.61
C ILE A 292 10.17 -0.16 2.18
N TYR A 293 10.23 -0.31 3.51
CA TYR A 293 10.23 -1.61 4.17
C TYR A 293 8.83 -2.23 4.29
N ILE A 294 7.79 -1.41 4.40
CA ILE A 294 6.40 -1.87 4.33
C ILE A 294 5.93 -1.73 2.88
N PRO A 295 5.73 -2.83 2.13
CA PRO A 295 5.39 -2.73 0.72
C PRO A 295 4.08 -1.97 0.50
N ILE A 296 4.02 -1.11 -0.52
CA ILE A 296 2.85 -0.24 -0.82
C ILE A 296 1.53 -1.01 -0.82
N HIS A 297 1.49 -2.20 -1.44
CA HIS A 297 0.28 -3.02 -1.48
C HIS A 297 -0.16 -3.51 -0.09
N VAL A 298 0.79 -3.77 0.82
CA VAL A 298 0.47 -4.13 2.22
C VAL A 298 -0.11 -2.93 2.95
N GLN A 299 0.47 -1.74 2.74
CA GLN A 299 -0.09 -0.50 3.29
C GLN A 299 -1.53 -0.28 2.82
N GLN A 300 -1.80 -0.46 1.52
CA GLN A 300 -3.15 -0.34 0.95
C GLN A 300 -4.14 -1.36 1.56
N GLU A 301 -3.72 -2.61 1.73
CA GLU A 301 -4.53 -3.64 2.40
C GLU A 301 -4.84 -3.26 3.86
N MET A 302 -3.85 -2.74 4.60
CA MET A 302 -4.04 -2.27 5.98
C MET A 302 -4.99 -1.07 6.04
N ILE A 303 -4.82 -0.09 5.16
CA ILE A 303 -5.71 1.07 5.07
C ILE A 303 -7.15 0.64 4.77
N ARG A 304 -7.34 -0.28 3.83
CA ARG A 304 -8.68 -0.83 3.54
C ARG A 304 -9.28 -1.54 4.74
N TYR A 305 -8.49 -2.39 5.42
CA TYR A 305 -8.98 -3.20 6.52
C TYR A 305 -9.26 -2.40 7.80
N TYR A 306 -8.32 -1.56 8.24
CA TYR A 306 -8.39 -0.85 9.52
C TYR A 306 -9.13 0.49 9.44
N TYR A 307 -9.19 1.11 8.26
CA TYR A 307 -9.82 2.42 8.07
C TYR A 307 -11.02 2.41 7.11
N GLY A 308 -11.26 1.31 6.38
CA GLY A 308 -12.35 1.25 5.39
C GLY A 308 -12.15 2.16 4.18
N ILE A 309 -10.91 2.60 3.91
CA ILE A 309 -10.58 3.50 2.80
C ILE A 309 -10.18 2.66 1.59
N GLU A 310 -10.84 2.87 0.45
CA GLU A 310 -10.48 2.28 -0.85
C GLU A 310 -9.70 3.31 -1.69
N LEU A 311 -8.60 2.87 -2.32
CA LEU A 311 -7.63 3.68 -3.06
C LEU A 311 -7.34 3.08 -4.43
#